data_AF-A0A7V6HG06-F1
#
_entry.id   AF-A0A7V6HG06-F1
#
_cell.length_a   1.000
_cell.length_b   1.000
_cell.length_c   1.000
_cell.angle_alpha   90.00
_cell.angle_beta   90.00
_cell.angle_gamma   90.00
#
_symmetry.space_group_name_H-M   'P 1'
#
loop_
_entity.id
_entity.type
_entity.pdbx_description
1 polymer ?
#
loop_
_entity_poly.entity_id
_entity_poly.type
_entity_poly.pdbx_seq_one_letter_code
_entity_poly.pdbx_strand_id
1 'polypeptide(L)'
;MTGAGISHIGRNGKACVYALCLADVCSAPSLFGEPGDADQPFVININALDENAYYEGFQFHGDHVELTPATENMHYLILGTGEKTNIAIRVAPPISYGEDSMTHVMLSNVYVSTSGQADLSPFLLENGPPVYVTLAGSNAFITGWHPIYSDTEKEYGEAYNHAAGIQVPAGASVVFDAVPTGGSLAAVGETTGSGIGGCDGQNCGAITIVGGTIRAYGGTSGAAGIGGGAGYSGSGTGGGTISISGGDVTAFGGHGGAGIGCGEGGAESMVDISISGGIVTAAGGSSGGASIGGDNYKGGWTVNISGGIVHAVGAHEQLPGIIGSPPRATATLLPRSGSITGSNTVVITDLIHSNIACEGGLIATNGRGRLLSDHVSIPHS
;
A
#
# COMPACT_ATOMS: atom_id res chain seq x y z
N MET A 1 -15.48 -18.57 -48.88
CA MET A 1 -14.16 -18.44 -49.53
C MET A 1 -13.84 -16.96 -49.53
N THR A 2 -12.92 -16.37 -48.77
CA THR A 2 -11.69 -16.74 -48.03
C THR A 2 -11.52 -15.57 -47.03
N GLY A 3 -11.29 -15.70 -45.72
CA GLY A 3 -10.27 -16.51 -45.05
C GLY A 3 -8.93 -15.75 -44.97
N ALA A 4 -8.80 -14.80 -44.03
CA ALA A 4 -7.54 -14.23 -43.53
C ALA A 4 -7.88 -13.48 -42.23
N GLY A 5 -7.34 -13.73 -41.04
CA GLY A 5 -6.23 -14.56 -40.59
C GLY A 5 -5.76 -13.89 -39.29
N ILE A 6 -6.41 -14.18 -38.17
CA ILE A 6 -5.98 -13.69 -36.85
C ILE A 6 -4.73 -14.49 -36.48
N SER A 7 -3.56 -13.85 -36.61
CA SER A 7 -2.33 -14.41 -36.08
C SER A 7 -2.35 -14.30 -34.56
N HIS A 8 -2.24 -15.46 -33.91
CA HIS A 8 -1.95 -15.61 -32.49
C HIS A 8 -0.89 -14.61 -32.02
N ILE A 9 -1.23 -13.79 -31.02
CA ILE A 9 -0.26 -13.14 -30.14
C ILE A 9 -0.42 -13.80 -28.77
N GLY A 10 0.71 -14.25 -28.23
CA GLY A 10 0.79 -15.26 -27.19
C GLY A 10 0.23 -14.83 -25.84
N ARG A 11 -0.26 -15.84 -25.11
CA ARG A 11 -0.48 -15.82 -23.66
C ARG A 11 0.79 -15.35 -22.95
N ASN A 12 0.79 -14.10 -22.52
CA ASN A 12 1.56 -13.60 -21.39
C ASN A 12 0.67 -12.54 -20.77
N GLY A 13 0.24 -12.74 -19.52
CA GLY A 13 -0.77 -11.97 -18.80
C GLY A 13 -0.43 -10.50 -18.58
N LYS A 14 -0.39 -9.71 -19.65
CA LYS A 14 -0.35 -8.26 -19.63
C LYS A 14 -1.20 -7.69 -20.76
N ALA A 15 -2.17 -6.88 -20.32
CA ALA A 15 -2.92 -5.85 -21.03
C ALA A 15 -4.19 -6.22 -21.83
N CYS A 16 -5.22 -5.45 -21.51
CA CYS A 16 -6.34 -4.99 -22.33
C CYS A 16 -7.56 -5.90 -22.52
N VAL A 17 -8.46 -5.91 -21.52
CA VAL A 17 -9.92 -5.89 -21.76
C VAL A 17 -10.65 -5.08 -20.67
N TYR A 18 -10.48 -3.75 -20.59
CA TYR A 18 -11.43 -2.89 -19.84
C TYR A 18 -11.66 -1.55 -20.54
N ALA A 19 -11.62 -1.57 -21.87
CA ALA A 19 -12.21 -0.53 -22.71
C ALA A 19 -13.40 -1.15 -23.43
N LEU A 20 -14.58 -0.55 -23.23
CA LEU A 20 -15.93 -0.98 -23.65
C LEU A 20 -16.66 -1.95 -22.72
N CYS A 21 -17.46 -1.40 -21.79
CA CYS A 21 -18.92 -1.61 -21.84
C CYS A 21 -19.66 -0.57 -21.00
N LEU A 22 -19.79 0.63 -21.57
CA LEU A 22 -20.94 1.51 -21.34
C LEU A 22 -21.58 1.66 -22.72
N ALA A 23 -22.77 1.08 -22.89
CA ALA A 23 -23.63 1.03 -24.07
C ALA A 23 -23.46 -0.19 -25.02
N ASP A 24 -24.58 -0.94 -25.11
CA ASP A 24 -25.03 -1.89 -26.13
C ASP A 24 -24.16 -3.11 -26.50
N VAL A 25 -24.73 -4.33 -26.33
CA VAL A 25 -25.22 -5.20 -27.42
C VAL A 25 -25.70 -6.55 -26.87
N CYS A 26 -26.87 -6.95 -27.36
CA CYS A 26 -27.57 -8.21 -27.11
C CYS A 26 -27.06 -9.37 -28.00
N SER A 27 -27.07 -10.58 -27.45
CA SER A 27 -27.15 -11.90 -28.12
C SER A 27 -25.94 -12.48 -28.89
N ALA A 28 -25.13 -13.30 -28.21
CA ALA A 28 -24.52 -14.53 -28.75
C ALA A 28 -24.13 -15.46 -27.58
N PRO A 29 -24.45 -16.77 -27.60
CA PRO A 29 -24.03 -17.69 -26.55
C PRO A 29 -22.60 -18.20 -26.83
N SER A 30 -21.76 -18.21 -25.78
CA SER A 30 -20.36 -18.71 -25.68
C SER A 30 -19.19 -17.80 -26.11
N LEU A 31 -19.36 -16.47 -26.14
CA LEU A 31 -18.26 -15.51 -26.39
C LEU A 31 -17.90 -14.62 -25.18
N PHE A 32 -18.53 -14.86 -24.03
CA PHE A 32 -18.29 -14.10 -22.80
C PHE A 32 -17.75 -15.06 -21.75
N GLY A 33 -16.72 -14.66 -20.98
CA GLY A 33 -16.08 -15.49 -19.94
C GLY A 33 -17.07 -16.00 -18.88
N GLU A 34 -16.68 -16.97 -18.06
CA GLU A 34 -17.50 -17.42 -16.93
C GLU A 34 -17.63 -16.28 -15.89
N PRO A 35 -18.71 -16.23 -15.07
CA PRO A 35 -18.82 -15.25 -14.00
C PRO A 35 -17.60 -15.26 -13.08
N GLY A 36 -17.00 -14.08 -12.87
CA GLY A 36 -15.75 -13.92 -12.13
C GLY A 36 -14.50 -13.91 -12.99
N ASP A 37 -14.59 -14.21 -14.29
CA ASP A 37 -13.49 -14.00 -15.24
C ASP A 37 -13.24 -12.50 -15.47
N ALA A 38 -12.06 -12.17 -16.03
CA ALA A 38 -11.71 -10.78 -16.34
C ALA A 38 -12.76 -10.08 -17.23
N ASP A 39 -13.35 -10.79 -18.18
CA ASP A 39 -14.36 -10.24 -19.09
C ASP A 39 -15.76 -10.11 -18.44
N GLN A 40 -15.99 -10.78 -17.31
CA GLN A 40 -17.25 -10.78 -16.55
C GLN A 40 -16.99 -10.71 -15.03
N PRO A 41 -16.43 -9.60 -14.50
CA PRO A 41 -16.13 -9.50 -13.07
C PRO A 41 -17.42 -9.45 -12.24
N PHE A 42 -17.36 -9.93 -11.00
CA PHE A 42 -18.44 -9.72 -10.04
C PHE A 42 -18.54 -8.24 -9.68
N VAL A 43 -19.67 -7.61 -10.01
CA VAL A 43 -19.87 -6.18 -9.80
C VAL A 43 -20.53 -5.93 -8.46
N ILE A 44 -19.93 -5.06 -7.65
CA ILE A 44 -20.37 -4.70 -6.30
C ILE A 44 -20.59 -3.19 -6.29
N ASN A 45 -21.81 -2.74 -6.00
CA ASN A 45 -22.06 -1.34 -5.69
C ASN A 45 -22.12 -1.16 -4.17
N ILE A 46 -21.02 -0.70 -3.58
CA ILE A 46 -20.83 -0.65 -2.12
C ILE A 46 -21.81 0.32 -1.43
N ASN A 47 -22.39 1.27 -2.16
CA ASN A 47 -23.36 2.23 -1.64
C ASN A 47 -24.83 1.79 -1.86
N ALA A 48 -25.08 0.61 -2.43
CA ALA A 48 -26.42 0.14 -2.79
C ALA A 48 -26.64 -1.35 -2.45
N LEU A 49 -26.10 -1.81 -1.32
CA LEU A 49 -26.28 -3.17 -0.81
C LEU A 49 -27.57 -3.30 0.02
N ASP A 50 -28.22 -4.46 -0.08
CA ASP A 50 -29.42 -4.85 0.65
C ASP A 50 -29.15 -6.19 1.36
N GLU A 51 -29.35 -6.22 2.68
CA GLU A 51 -29.13 -7.41 3.52
C GLU A 51 -30.01 -8.61 3.14
N ASN A 52 -31.12 -8.39 2.42
CA ASN A 52 -32.02 -9.45 1.98
C ASN A 52 -31.74 -9.93 0.55
N ALA A 53 -30.79 -9.31 -0.15
CA ALA A 53 -30.44 -9.68 -1.50
C ALA A 53 -29.43 -10.84 -1.52
N TYR A 54 -29.59 -11.72 -2.51
CA TYR A 54 -28.57 -12.71 -2.85
C TYR A 54 -27.58 -12.10 -3.84
N TYR A 55 -26.30 -12.26 -3.55
CA TYR A 55 -25.22 -11.80 -4.39
C TYR A 55 -24.38 -12.99 -4.85
N GLU A 56 -24.04 -12.99 -6.14
CA GLU A 56 -23.15 -13.99 -6.71
C GLU A 56 -21.69 -13.55 -6.52
N GLY A 57 -20.83 -14.45 -6.04
CA GLY A 57 -19.38 -14.22 -5.89
C GLY A 57 -18.93 -13.52 -4.59
N PHE A 58 -19.86 -13.00 -3.78
CA PHE A 58 -19.56 -12.38 -2.49
C PHE A 58 -20.71 -12.53 -1.48
N GLN A 59 -20.40 -12.33 -0.21
CA GLN A 59 -21.39 -12.33 0.88
C GLN A 59 -21.44 -10.93 1.53
N PHE A 60 -22.63 -10.49 1.91
CA PHE A 60 -22.81 -9.23 2.64
C PHE A 60 -23.29 -9.55 4.06
N HIS A 61 -22.54 -9.10 5.07
CA HIS A 61 -22.77 -9.40 6.48
C HIS A 61 -23.36 -8.20 7.27
N GLY A 62 -23.76 -7.13 6.59
CA GLY A 62 -24.27 -5.89 7.18
C GLY A 62 -23.19 -4.83 7.38
N ASP A 63 -22.09 -5.20 8.05
CA ASP A 63 -20.94 -4.30 8.32
C ASP A 63 -19.78 -4.46 7.33
N HIS A 64 -19.74 -5.56 6.58
CA HIS A 64 -18.73 -5.79 5.54
C HIS A 64 -19.24 -6.68 4.42
N VAL A 65 -18.60 -6.54 3.26
CA VAL A 65 -18.67 -7.47 2.14
C VAL A 65 -17.47 -8.40 2.19
N GLU A 66 -17.72 -9.71 2.16
CA GLU A 66 -16.71 -10.74 2.08
C GLU A 66 -16.61 -11.28 0.64
N LEU A 67 -15.49 -10.99 -0.03
CA LEU A 67 -15.17 -11.57 -1.32
C LEU A 67 -14.66 -12.99 -1.08
N THR A 68 -15.34 -13.98 -1.65
CA THR A 68 -15.02 -15.41 -1.49
C THR A 68 -14.70 -16.03 -2.85
N PRO A 69 -13.44 -15.92 -3.33
CA PRO A 69 -13.06 -16.47 -4.63
C PRO A 69 -13.31 -17.98 -4.69
N ALA A 70 -14.21 -18.41 -5.58
CA ALA A 70 -14.56 -19.83 -5.70
C ALA A 70 -13.50 -20.65 -6.46
N THR A 71 -12.65 -19.98 -7.24
CA THR A 71 -11.60 -20.57 -8.09
C THR A 71 -10.27 -19.83 -7.89
N GLU A 72 -9.23 -20.32 -8.54
CA GLU A 72 -7.86 -19.78 -8.43
C GLU A 72 -7.73 -18.34 -8.97
N ASN A 73 -8.63 -17.90 -9.87
CA ASN A 73 -8.56 -16.57 -10.49
C ASN A 73 -9.95 -15.94 -10.50
N MET A 74 -10.17 -14.92 -9.68
CA MET A 74 -11.45 -14.19 -9.63
C MET A 74 -11.27 -12.68 -9.73
N HIS A 75 -12.18 -12.05 -10.47
CA HIS A 75 -12.20 -10.61 -10.74
C HIS A 75 -13.44 -9.95 -10.13
N TYR A 76 -13.22 -8.86 -9.40
CA TYR A 76 -14.24 -8.08 -8.74
C TYR A 76 -14.15 -6.62 -9.18
N LEU A 77 -15.30 -6.01 -9.48
CA LEU A 77 -15.42 -4.59 -9.76
C LEU A 77 -16.24 -3.93 -8.66
N ILE A 78 -15.58 -3.20 -7.77
CA ILE A 78 -16.23 -2.49 -6.67
C ILE A 78 -16.41 -1.02 -7.07
N LEU A 79 -17.67 -0.65 -7.21
CA LEU A 79 -18.14 0.67 -7.56
C LEU A 79 -18.63 1.37 -6.30
N GLY A 80 -18.20 2.62 -6.11
CA GLY A 80 -18.81 3.56 -5.20
C GLY A 80 -19.34 4.78 -5.93
N THR A 81 -20.22 5.52 -5.26
CA THR A 81 -20.75 6.80 -5.74
C THR A 81 -19.84 7.98 -5.35
N GLY A 82 -18.76 7.71 -4.60
CA GLY A 82 -17.96 8.72 -3.90
C GLY A 82 -18.53 9.10 -2.53
N GLU A 83 -19.75 8.67 -2.20
CA GLU A 83 -20.36 8.89 -0.89
C GLU A 83 -19.79 7.91 0.15
N LYS A 84 -19.62 8.42 1.37
CA LYS A 84 -19.11 7.65 2.50
C LYS A 84 -20.05 6.50 2.85
N THR A 85 -19.48 5.32 3.04
CA THR A 85 -20.13 4.14 3.63
C THR A 85 -19.28 3.60 4.79
N ASN A 86 -19.89 2.86 5.72
CA ASN A 86 -19.19 2.12 6.78
C ASN A 86 -19.05 0.62 6.45
N ILE A 87 -19.48 0.20 5.25
CA ILE A 87 -19.39 -1.20 4.82
C ILE A 87 -17.95 -1.51 4.40
N ALA A 88 -17.25 -2.29 5.21
CA ALA A 88 -15.88 -2.71 4.94
C ALA A 88 -15.81 -3.76 3.81
N ILE A 89 -14.61 -3.95 3.27
CA ILE A 89 -14.31 -4.96 2.25
C ILE A 89 -13.32 -5.96 2.84
N ARG A 90 -13.67 -7.24 2.86
CA ARG A 90 -12.79 -8.34 3.26
C ARG A 90 -12.51 -9.23 2.06
N VAL A 91 -11.25 -9.52 1.81
CA VAL A 91 -10.82 -10.42 0.73
C VAL A 91 -10.33 -11.72 1.35
N ALA A 92 -11.19 -12.75 1.33
CA ALA A 92 -10.85 -14.09 1.80
C ALA A 92 -9.98 -14.82 0.75
N PRO A 93 -9.14 -15.78 1.16
CA PRO A 93 -8.42 -16.61 0.20
C PRO A 93 -9.39 -17.50 -0.58
N PRO A 94 -9.01 -17.96 -1.79
CA PRO A 94 -9.79 -18.94 -2.51
C PRO A 94 -9.96 -20.25 -1.71
N ILE A 95 -11.04 -20.99 -1.98
CA ILE A 95 -11.30 -22.29 -1.32
C ILE A 95 -10.18 -23.31 -1.59
N SER A 96 -9.54 -23.21 -2.76
CA SER A 96 -8.34 -23.94 -3.14
C SER A 96 -7.51 -23.05 -4.04
N TYR A 97 -6.20 -22.94 -3.77
CA TYR A 97 -5.29 -22.11 -4.53
C TYR A 97 -3.91 -22.76 -4.69
N GLY A 98 -3.40 -22.75 -5.92
CA GLY A 98 -2.00 -23.01 -6.25
C GLY A 98 -1.15 -21.73 -6.29
N GLU A 99 0.13 -21.88 -6.63
CA GLU A 99 1.11 -20.79 -6.67
C GLU A 99 0.75 -19.65 -7.63
N ASP A 100 -0.04 -19.94 -8.68
CA ASP A 100 -0.45 -18.98 -9.71
C ASP A 100 -1.80 -18.31 -9.43
N SER A 101 -2.44 -18.62 -8.28
CA SER A 101 -3.75 -18.08 -7.95
C SER A 101 -3.67 -16.59 -7.64
N MET A 102 -4.73 -15.86 -7.95
CA MET A 102 -4.86 -14.45 -7.65
C MET A 102 -6.31 -14.03 -7.44
N THR A 103 -6.49 -12.92 -6.75
CA THR A 103 -7.75 -12.19 -6.71
C THR A 103 -7.51 -10.79 -7.24
N HIS A 104 -8.28 -10.37 -8.24
CA HIS A 104 -8.19 -9.02 -8.79
C HIS A 104 -9.41 -8.21 -8.35
N VAL A 105 -9.17 -7.07 -7.70
CA VAL A 105 -10.18 -6.11 -7.27
C VAL A 105 -9.94 -4.78 -7.97
N MET A 106 -10.90 -4.35 -8.79
CA MET A 106 -10.91 -2.99 -9.33
C MET A 106 -11.76 -2.09 -8.44
N LEU A 107 -11.19 -0.98 -7.98
CA LEU A 107 -11.88 0.02 -7.17
C LEU A 107 -12.19 1.25 -8.02
N SER A 108 -13.43 1.75 -7.96
CA SER A 108 -13.82 2.97 -8.64
C SER A 108 -14.72 3.84 -7.76
N ASN A 109 -14.18 4.97 -7.30
CA ASN A 109 -14.86 5.96 -6.47
C ASN A 109 -15.41 5.39 -5.14
N VAL A 110 -14.67 4.46 -4.54
CA VAL A 110 -15.04 3.79 -3.29
C VAL A 110 -14.59 4.60 -2.09
N TYR A 111 -15.52 5.04 -1.24
CA TYR A 111 -15.20 5.71 0.02
C TYR A 111 -15.78 4.93 1.21
N VAL A 112 -14.92 4.17 1.89
CA VAL A 112 -15.26 3.46 3.13
C VAL A 112 -14.59 4.12 4.34
N SER A 113 -15.38 4.42 5.36
CA SER A 113 -14.91 4.94 6.64
C SER A 113 -15.50 4.11 7.78
N THR A 114 -14.63 3.49 8.57
CA THR A 114 -14.98 2.68 9.76
C THR A 114 -14.67 3.43 11.06
N SER A 115 -14.57 4.76 11.00
CA SER A 115 -14.42 5.63 12.17
C SER A 115 -15.47 5.33 13.25
N GLY A 116 -15.03 5.22 14.50
CA GLY A 116 -15.88 4.86 15.65
C GLY A 116 -16.18 3.36 15.78
N GLN A 117 -15.69 2.52 14.86
CA GLN A 117 -15.78 1.06 14.97
C GLN A 117 -14.48 0.49 15.51
N ALA A 118 -14.58 -0.40 16.50
CA ALA A 118 -13.42 -1.08 17.05
C ALA A 118 -12.83 -2.07 16.04
N ASP A 119 -11.54 -1.92 15.73
CA ASP A 119 -10.72 -2.89 14.99
C ASP A 119 -11.27 -3.37 13.64
N LEU A 120 -12.08 -2.54 12.98
CA LEU A 120 -12.64 -2.82 11.66
C LEU A 120 -11.83 -2.08 10.58
N SER A 121 -11.03 -2.80 9.81
CA SER A 121 -10.37 -2.23 8.64
C SER A 121 -11.37 -2.01 7.50
N PRO A 122 -11.38 -0.83 6.84
CA PRO A 122 -12.18 -0.58 5.64
C PRO A 122 -11.87 -1.55 4.50
N PHE A 123 -10.61 -2.01 4.41
CA PHE A 123 -10.18 -3.00 3.43
C PHE A 123 -9.20 -3.98 4.06
N LEU A 124 -9.62 -5.21 4.31
CA LEU A 124 -8.82 -6.27 4.93
C LEU A 124 -8.51 -7.38 3.94
N LEU A 125 -7.23 -7.74 3.86
CA LEU A 125 -6.77 -8.95 3.19
C LEU A 125 -6.62 -10.07 4.22
N GLU A 126 -7.09 -11.25 3.90
CA GLU A 126 -6.76 -12.45 4.64
C GLU A 126 -5.51 -13.14 4.07
N ASN A 127 -4.94 -14.06 4.85
CA ASN A 127 -3.75 -14.80 4.44
C ASN A 127 -4.07 -15.69 3.23
N GLY A 128 -3.31 -15.53 2.15
CA GLY A 128 -3.65 -16.15 0.87
C GLY A 128 -2.77 -15.67 -0.28
N PRO A 129 -3.13 -16.02 -1.52
CA PRO A 129 -2.44 -15.56 -2.72
C PRO A 129 -2.48 -14.03 -2.87
N PRO A 130 -1.61 -13.44 -3.71
CA PRO A 130 -1.60 -12.00 -3.94
C PRO A 130 -2.95 -11.46 -4.42
N VAL A 131 -3.38 -10.36 -3.79
CA VAL A 131 -4.53 -9.56 -4.24
C VAL A 131 -4.03 -8.41 -5.08
N TYR A 132 -4.44 -8.37 -6.35
CA TYR A 132 -4.19 -7.25 -7.24
C TYR A 132 -5.30 -6.23 -7.07
N VAL A 133 -4.95 -4.98 -6.83
CA VAL A 133 -5.89 -3.87 -6.68
C VAL A 133 -5.63 -2.85 -7.78
N THR A 134 -6.57 -2.73 -8.72
CA THR A 134 -6.52 -1.70 -9.76
C THR A 134 -7.33 -0.49 -9.32
N LEU A 135 -6.66 0.65 -9.22
CA LEU A 135 -7.25 1.92 -8.83
C LEU A 135 -7.82 2.66 -10.05
N ALA A 136 -9.09 3.01 -9.97
CA ALA A 136 -9.76 3.98 -10.83
C ALA A 136 -10.51 5.02 -9.99
N GLY A 137 -10.69 6.22 -10.54
CA GLY A 137 -11.36 7.31 -9.82
C GLY A 137 -10.68 7.65 -8.49
N SER A 138 -11.48 8.11 -7.53
CA SER A 138 -10.99 8.55 -6.21
C SER A 138 -11.45 7.63 -5.09
N ASN A 139 -10.54 6.86 -4.49
CA ASN A 139 -10.86 5.91 -3.44
C ASN A 139 -10.30 6.35 -2.08
N ALA A 140 -11.03 6.06 -1.00
CA ALA A 140 -10.64 6.39 0.36
C ALA A 140 -11.03 5.28 1.35
N PHE A 141 -10.07 4.89 2.19
CA PHE A 141 -10.22 3.88 3.24
C PHE A 141 -9.70 4.44 4.57
N ILE A 142 -10.63 4.80 5.46
CA ILE A 142 -10.35 5.59 6.65
C ILE A 142 -10.81 4.86 7.91
N THR A 143 -9.91 4.53 8.84
CA THR A 143 -10.29 3.89 10.12
C THR A 143 -10.68 4.86 11.23
N GLY A 144 -10.35 6.14 11.11
CA GLY A 144 -10.70 7.15 12.10
C GLY A 144 -10.19 8.55 11.78
N TRP A 145 -10.03 9.38 12.80
CA TRP A 145 -9.79 10.81 12.61
C TRP A 145 -8.45 11.10 11.92
N HIS A 146 -8.47 11.95 10.88
CA HIS A 146 -7.28 12.48 10.23
C HIS A 146 -7.54 13.90 9.69
N PRO A 147 -6.68 14.90 9.94
CA PRO A 147 -6.95 16.31 9.68
C PRO A 147 -7.43 16.67 8.26
N ILE A 148 -7.09 15.84 7.27
CA ILE A 148 -7.40 16.04 5.86
C ILE A 148 -8.62 15.21 5.40
N TYR A 149 -8.89 14.06 6.03
CA TYR A 149 -9.84 13.06 5.51
C TYR A 149 -11.00 12.75 6.44
N SER A 150 -10.94 13.12 7.73
CA SER A 150 -12.09 13.00 8.62
C SER A 150 -13.06 14.15 8.43
N ASP A 151 -14.32 13.79 8.22
CA ASP A 151 -15.49 14.67 8.17
C ASP A 151 -16.05 15.01 9.57
N THR A 152 -15.57 14.34 10.61
CA THR A 152 -15.97 14.53 12.00
C THR A 152 -14.85 15.16 12.83
N GLU A 153 -15.22 15.95 13.83
CA GLU A 153 -14.29 16.30 14.91
C GLU A 153 -13.97 15.04 15.73
N LYS A 154 -12.76 14.96 16.28
CA LYS A 154 -12.35 13.82 17.12
C LYS A 154 -13.31 13.69 18.31
N GLU A 155 -14.18 12.69 18.29
CA GLU A 155 -15.13 12.42 19.36
C GLU A 155 -14.45 11.62 20.47
N TYR A 156 -14.27 12.24 21.63
CA TYR A 156 -13.63 11.60 22.78
C TYR A 156 -14.64 10.67 23.48
N GLY A 157 -14.43 9.36 23.37
CA GLY A 157 -15.26 8.34 24.05
C GLY A 157 -15.69 7.16 23.17
N GLU A 158 -15.51 7.28 21.85
CA GLU A 158 -15.71 6.20 20.88
C GLU A 158 -14.64 5.10 21.03
N ALA A 159 -14.94 3.90 20.54
CA ALA A 159 -13.96 2.83 20.48
C ALA A 159 -12.86 3.18 19.47
N TYR A 160 -11.60 3.13 19.91
CA TYR A 160 -10.46 3.35 19.04
C TYR A 160 -10.34 2.24 18.00
N ASN A 161 -10.10 2.62 16.75
CA ASN A 161 -9.82 1.69 15.69
C ASN A 161 -8.30 1.49 15.57
N HIS A 162 -7.86 0.28 15.87
CA HIS A 162 -6.45 -0.08 15.75
C HIS A 162 -6.10 -0.68 14.39
N ALA A 163 -7.10 -0.88 13.52
CA ALA A 163 -6.91 -1.42 12.18
C ALA A 163 -6.20 -0.42 11.26
N ALA A 164 -5.55 -0.97 10.23
CA ALA A 164 -5.00 -0.17 9.15
C ALA A 164 -6.11 0.30 8.19
N GLY A 165 -5.87 1.40 7.48
CA GLY A 165 -6.76 1.86 6.41
C GLY A 165 -6.96 0.77 5.35
N ILE A 166 -5.84 0.18 4.91
CA ILE A 166 -5.81 -1.12 4.22
C ILE A 166 -4.96 -2.07 5.04
N GLN A 167 -5.57 -3.12 5.59
CA GLN A 167 -4.88 -4.09 6.42
C GLN A 167 -4.33 -5.26 5.60
N VAL A 168 -3.00 -5.37 5.61
CA VAL A 168 -2.21 -6.43 4.96
C VAL A 168 -1.44 -7.17 6.07
N PRO A 169 -2.04 -8.20 6.69
CA PRO A 169 -1.38 -8.96 7.75
C PRO A 169 -0.22 -9.81 7.18
N ALA A 170 0.67 -10.27 8.05
CA ALA A 170 1.71 -11.23 7.67
C ALA A 170 1.13 -12.47 6.97
N GLY A 171 1.72 -12.83 5.83
CA GLY A 171 1.24 -13.89 4.94
C GLY A 171 0.34 -13.40 3.81
N ALA A 172 -0.30 -12.23 3.94
CA ALA A 172 -1.02 -11.60 2.84
C ALA A 172 -0.09 -10.79 1.92
N SER A 173 -0.50 -10.59 0.67
CA SER A 173 0.18 -9.70 -0.26
C SER A 173 -0.80 -8.88 -1.08
N VAL A 174 -0.49 -7.61 -1.27
CA VAL A 174 -1.24 -6.70 -2.13
C VAL A 174 -0.34 -6.11 -3.23
N VAL A 175 -0.89 -6.00 -4.43
CA VAL A 175 -0.24 -5.33 -5.57
C VAL A 175 -1.15 -4.22 -6.06
N PHE A 176 -0.73 -2.97 -5.94
CA PHE A 176 -1.45 -1.81 -6.46
C PHE A 176 -0.98 -1.43 -7.86
N ASP A 177 -1.94 -1.23 -8.75
CA ASP A 177 -1.76 -0.57 -10.03
C ASP A 177 -2.90 0.44 -10.26
N ALA A 178 -2.86 1.19 -11.35
CA ALA A 178 -3.94 2.09 -11.72
C ALA A 178 -4.31 1.94 -13.19
N VAL A 179 -5.56 2.29 -13.51
CA VAL A 179 -5.97 2.42 -14.91
C VAL A 179 -5.16 3.51 -15.63
N PRO A 180 -5.04 3.46 -16.97
CA PRO A 180 -4.26 4.46 -17.73
C PRO A 180 -4.70 5.91 -17.52
N THR A 181 -5.97 6.15 -17.17
CA THR A 181 -6.51 7.48 -16.86
C THR A 181 -6.13 7.98 -15.46
N GLY A 182 -5.40 7.17 -14.70
CA GLY A 182 -5.10 7.41 -13.29
C GLY A 182 -6.21 6.92 -12.36
N GLY A 183 -5.81 6.70 -11.11
CA GLY A 183 -6.67 6.36 -9.99
C GLY A 183 -5.93 6.71 -8.70
N SER A 184 -6.68 7.17 -7.70
CA SER A 184 -6.11 7.56 -6.42
C SER A 184 -6.67 6.76 -5.25
N LEU A 185 -5.84 6.61 -4.23
CA LEU A 185 -6.16 5.95 -2.98
C LEU A 185 -5.65 6.80 -1.81
N ALA A 186 -6.55 7.15 -0.89
CA ALA A 186 -6.20 7.61 0.45
C ALA A 186 -6.44 6.46 1.44
N ALA A 187 -5.42 6.06 2.19
CA ALA A 187 -5.50 5.01 3.20
C ALA A 187 -4.98 5.53 4.54
N VAL A 188 -5.82 5.48 5.57
CA VAL A 188 -5.58 6.18 6.84
C VAL A 188 -5.86 5.27 8.01
N GLY A 189 -4.83 5.06 8.83
CA GLY A 189 -4.93 4.46 10.16
C GLY A 189 -5.28 5.51 11.22
N GLU A 190 -5.98 5.12 12.30
CA GLU A 190 -6.34 6.04 13.39
C GLU A 190 -5.30 6.02 14.53
N THR A 191 -5.16 4.90 15.24
CA THR A 191 -4.32 4.82 16.44
C THR A 191 -3.00 4.12 16.14
N THR A 192 -2.98 2.79 16.17
CA THR A 192 -1.80 1.94 15.96
C THR A 192 -1.80 1.27 14.59
N GLY A 193 -2.87 1.44 13.82
CA GLY A 193 -3.00 0.96 12.46
C GLY A 193 -2.18 1.78 11.48
N SER A 194 -1.50 1.12 10.56
CA SER A 194 -0.83 1.79 9.44
C SER A 194 -1.83 2.39 8.45
N GLY A 195 -1.36 3.25 7.55
CA GLY A 195 -2.18 3.63 6.39
C GLY A 195 -2.44 2.41 5.50
N ILE A 196 -1.37 1.73 5.11
CA ILE A 196 -1.39 0.46 4.36
C ILE A 196 -0.41 -0.51 5.02
N GLY A 197 -0.90 -1.66 5.48
CA GLY A 197 -0.06 -2.70 6.07
C GLY A 197 -0.61 -3.28 7.38
N GLY A 198 0.23 -3.38 8.41
CA GLY A 198 -0.12 -4.00 9.69
C GLY A 198 -0.98 -3.12 10.59
N CYS A 199 -1.66 -3.77 11.55
CA CYS A 199 -2.39 -3.15 12.66
C CYS A 199 -1.68 -3.34 14.01
N ASP A 200 -2.32 -3.03 15.14
CA ASP A 200 -1.72 -3.16 16.48
C ASP A 200 -1.03 -4.51 16.71
N GLY A 201 0.26 -4.46 17.02
CA GLY A 201 1.07 -5.63 17.32
C GLY A 201 1.20 -6.63 16.18
N GLN A 202 0.78 -6.29 14.95
CA GLN A 202 0.85 -7.16 13.78
C GLN A 202 1.97 -6.75 12.82
N ASN A 203 2.70 -7.76 12.34
CA ASN A 203 3.63 -7.63 11.22
C ASN A 203 2.85 -7.36 9.92
N CYS A 204 3.42 -6.53 9.06
CA CYS A 204 2.92 -6.29 7.71
C CYS A 204 3.28 -7.45 6.77
N GLY A 205 2.36 -7.76 5.85
CA GLY A 205 2.60 -8.63 4.70
C GLY A 205 3.40 -7.92 3.60
N ALA A 206 3.30 -8.44 2.36
CA ALA A 206 4.01 -7.88 1.22
C ALA A 206 3.17 -6.82 0.49
N ILE A 207 3.72 -5.62 0.30
CA ILE A 207 3.08 -4.50 -0.40
C ILE A 207 3.88 -4.18 -1.65
N THR A 208 3.24 -4.25 -2.82
CA THR A 208 3.83 -3.84 -4.09
C THR A 208 3.03 -2.69 -4.69
N ILE A 209 3.70 -1.63 -5.11
CA ILE A 209 3.09 -0.49 -5.80
C ILE A 209 3.75 -0.35 -7.17
N VAL A 210 2.94 -0.52 -8.22
CA VAL A 210 3.34 -0.40 -9.62
C VAL A 210 2.81 0.90 -10.23
N GLY A 211 1.66 1.39 -9.76
CA GLY A 211 1.00 2.58 -10.28
C GLY A 211 0.00 3.22 -9.32
N GLY A 212 -0.60 4.32 -9.77
CA GLY A 212 -1.60 5.09 -9.01
C GLY A 212 -1.05 6.25 -8.19
N THR A 213 -1.97 7.07 -7.66
CA THR A 213 -1.66 8.13 -6.68
C THR A 213 -2.07 7.65 -5.30
N ILE A 214 -1.12 7.23 -4.48
CA ILE A 214 -1.37 6.62 -3.17
C ILE A 214 -0.93 7.58 -2.07
N ARG A 215 -1.83 7.87 -1.14
CA ARG A 215 -1.54 8.64 0.08
C ARG A 215 -1.85 7.77 1.29
N ALA A 216 -0.81 7.39 2.03
CA ALA A 216 -0.91 6.50 3.17
C ALA A 216 -0.48 7.24 4.46
N TYR A 217 -1.34 7.22 5.46
CA TYR A 217 -1.12 7.91 6.73
C TYR A 217 -1.25 6.92 7.88
N GLY A 218 -0.16 6.77 8.64
CA GLY A 218 -0.14 5.97 9.85
C GLY A 218 -0.97 6.62 10.94
N GLY A 219 -1.59 5.79 11.77
CA GLY A 219 -2.28 6.22 12.97
C GLY A 219 -1.36 6.96 13.94
N THR A 220 -1.97 7.79 14.79
CA THR A 220 -1.28 8.79 15.62
C THR A 220 -0.28 8.20 16.61
N SER A 221 -0.36 6.91 16.88
CA SER A 221 0.30 6.24 17.99
C SER A 221 1.26 5.17 17.45
N GLY A 222 2.38 5.57 16.84
CA GLY A 222 3.43 4.62 16.46
C GLY A 222 3.37 4.08 15.04
N ALA A 223 2.26 4.14 14.30
CA ALA A 223 2.15 3.34 13.09
C ALA A 223 2.91 3.90 11.88
N ALA A 224 3.35 3.03 10.97
CA ALA A 224 3.93 3.47 9.71
C ALA A 224 2.86 4.02 8.74
N GLY A 225 3.26 4.90 7.81
CA GLY A 225 2.41 5.26 6.68
C GLY A 225 2.12 4.04 5.81
N ILE A 226 3.19 3.42 5.31
CA ILE A 226 3.16 2.12 4.60
C ILE A 226 4.07 1.15 5.35
N GLY A 227 3.52 0.01 5.78
CA GLY A 227 4.25 -1.06 6.45
C GLY A 227 3.64 -1.44 7.80
N GLY A 228 4.46 -1.53 8.85
CA GLY A 228 4.05 -2.09 10.14
C GLY A 228 3.11 -1.18 10.95
N GLY A 229 2.20 -1.80 11.71
CA GLY A 229 1.48 -1.10 12.78
C GLY A 229 2.39 -0.80 13.98
N ALA A 230 1.83 -0.19 15.03
CA ALA A 230 2.56 0.06 16.28
C ALA A 230 2.48 -1.13 17.25
N GLY A 231 3.45 -1.26 18.15
CA GLY A 231 3.54 -2.35 19.14
C GLY A 231 3.50 -1.87 20.58
N TYR A 232 2.38 -1.32 21.06
CA TYR A 232 2.29 -0.91 22.49
C TYR A 232 2.29 -2.09 23.46
N SER A 233 1.90 -3.28 23.00
CA SER A 233 1.89 -4.52 23.79
C SER A 233 3.25 -5.22 23.85
N GLY A 234 4.30 -4.65 23.26
CA GLY A 234 5.65 -5.22 23.25
C GLY A 234 5.84 -6.39 22.28
N SER A 235 4.86 -6.68 21.41
CA SER A 235 5.01 -7.57 20.26
C SER A 235 5.70 -6.86 19.08
N GLY A 236 6.50 -7.60 18.33
CA GLY A 236 7.19 -7.10 17.14
C GLY A 236 6.20 -6.64 16.04
N THR A 237 6.49 -5.52 15.39
CA THR A 237 5.75 -5.01 14.22
C THR A 237 6.68 -4.81 13.03
N GLY A 238 6.99 -5.91 12.35
CA GLY A 238 7.74 -5.94 11.10
C GLY A 238 7.07 -5.10 10.01
N GLY A 239 7.88 -4.34 9.28
CA GLY A 239 7.42 -3.54 8.14
C GLY A 239 7.11 -4.37 6.89
N GLY A 240 7.41 -5.68 6.92
CA GLY A 240 7.15 -6.59 5.80
C GLY A 240 8.11 -6.36 4.63
N THR A 241 7.67 -6.75 3.44
CA THR A 241 8.38 -6.48 2.18
C THR A 241 7.62 -5.40 1.42
N ILE A 242 8.28 -4.29 1.11
CA ILE A 242 7.69 -3.14 0.42
C ILE A 242 8.45 -2.90 -0.88
N SER A 243 7.76 -2.98 -2.02
CA SER A 243 8.32 -2.75 -3.35
C SER A 243 7.58 -1.64 -4.08
N ILE A 244 8.27 -0.58 -4.49
CA ILE A 244 7.70 0.54 -5.26
C ILE A 244 8.45 0.65 -6.59
N SER A 245 7.74 0.42 -7.68
CA SER A 245 8.28 0.46 -9.04
C SER A 245 7.66 1.56 -9.91
N GLY A 246 6.59 2.19 -9.45
CA GLY A 246 5.92 3.29 -10.12
C GLY A 246 4.88 3.98 -9.22
N GLY A 247 4.10 4.88 -9.81
CA GLY A 247 3.10 5.69 -9.10
C GLY A 247 3.63 6.99 -8.48
N ASP A 248 2.70 7.74 -7.89
CA ASP A 248 2.95 8.89 -7.01
C ASP A 248 2.53 8.48 -5.60
N VAL A 249 3.52 8.17 -4.75
CA VAL A 249 3.33 7.59 -3.43
C VAL A 249 3.73 8.60 -2.38
N THR A 250 2.79 8.94 -1.51
CA THR A 250 3.03 9.77 -0.34
C THR A 250 2.74 8.96 0.92
N ALA A 251 3.71 8.84 1.81
CA ALA A 251 3.60 8.04 3.02
C ALA A 251 4.07 8.83 4.26
N PHE A 252 3.18 8.97 5.25
CA PHE A 252 3.44 9.68 6.49
C PHE A 252 3.26 8.76 7.69
N GLY A 253 4.31 8.62 8.49
CA GLY A 253 4.25 7.89 9.75
C GLY A 253 3.55 8.68 10.85
N GLY A 254 2.91 7.97 11.79
CA GLY A 254 2.47 8.51 13.06
C GLY A 254 3.62 8.76 14.02
N HIS A 255 3.34 9.24 15.24
CA HIS A 255 4.36 9.48 16.28
C HIS A 255 5.32 8.29 16.39
N GLY A 256 6.61 8.46 16.15
CA GLY A 256 7.63 7.42 16.23
C GLY A 256 7.66 6.41 15.08
N GLY A 257 6.62 6.38 14.24
CA GLY A 257 6.49 5.47 13.10
C GLY A 257 7.19 5.97 11.84
N ALA A 258 7.62 5.03 10.99
CA ALA A 258 8.26 5.37 9.73
C ALA A 258 7.26 5.90 8.68
N GLY A 259 7.71 6.72 7.74
CA GLY A 259 6.92 7.02 6.54
C GLY A 259 6.65 5.73 5.77
N ILE A 260 7.73 5.05 5.37
CA ILE A 260 7.71 3.72 4.77
C ILE A 260 8.59 2.80 5.61
N GLY A 261 7.98 1.79 6.23
CA GLY A 261 8.68 0.71 6.91
C GLY A 261 8.01 0.27 8.21
N CYS A 262 8.71 0.30 9.33
CA CYS A 262 8.16 -0.22 10.59
C CYS A 262 7.42 0.85 11.41
N GLY A 263 6.42 0.42 12.18
CA GLY A 263 5.86 1.23 13.26
C GLY A 263 6.73 1.18 14.53
N GLU A 264 6.43 2.04 15.49
CA GLU A 264 7.09 2.15 16.78
C GLU A 264 6.81 0.93 17.68
N GLY A 265 7.86 0.37 18.28
CA GLY A 265 7.73 -0.54 19.42
C GLY A 265 8.08 -2.01 19.15
N GLY A 266 8.61 -2.34 17.98
CA GLY A 266 8.86 -3.73 17.62
C GLY A 266 10.22 -4.25 18.08
N ALA A 267 10.25 -5.21 19.00
CA ALA A 267 11.45 -6.05 19.16
C ALA A 267 11.72 -6.84 17.87
N GLU A 268 12.99 -6.94 17.48
CA GLU A 268 13.51 -7.86 16.43
C GLU A 268 12.74 -7.86 15.10
N SER A 269 12.27 -6.69 14.66
CA SER A 269 11.45 -6.54 13.45
C SER A 269 12.30 -6.20 12.23
N MET A 270 12.12 -6.91 11.11
CA MET A 270 12.79 -6.62 9.84
C MET A 270 11.84 -5.91 8.88
N VAL A 271 12.43 -5.07 8.01
CA VAL A 271 11.74 -4.55 6.83
C VAL A 271 12.68 -4.57 5.64
N ASP A 272 12.17 -5.03 4.50
CA ASP A 272 12.87 -4.98 3.23
C ASP A 272 12.15 -4.02 2.28
N ILE A 273 12.84 -2.95 1.89
CA ILE A 273 12.30 -1.86 1.08
C ILE A 273 13.09 -1.78 -0.23
N SER A 274 12.39 -1.87 -1.35
CA SER A 274 12.95 -1.68 -2.69
C SER A 274 12.18 -0.61 -3.45
N ILE A 275 12.88 0.45 -3.88
CA ILE A 275 12.33 1.51 -4.73
C ILE A 275 13.10 1.52 -6.04
N SER A 276 12.41 1.22 -7.15
CA SER A 276 13.00 1.18 -8.49
C SER A 276 12.37 2.18 -9.47
N GLY A 277 11.31 2.88 -9.06
CA GLY A 277 10.64 3.89 -9.88
C GLY A 277 9.57 4.68 -9.13
N GLY A 278 8.88 5.55 -9.85
CA GLY A 278 7.83 6.42 -9.30
C GLY A 278 8.34 7.74 -8.67
N ILE A 279 7.40 8.50 -8.13
CA ILE A 279 7.64 9.67 -7.27
C ILE A 279 7.24 9.24 -5.85
N VAL A 280 8.19 9.22 -4.92
CA VAL A 280 7.97 8.74 -3.55
C VAL A 280 8.28 9.85 -2.57
N THR A 281 7.28 10.34 -1.85
CA THR A 281 7.45 11.23 -0.70
C THR A 281 7.21 10.44 0.57
N ALA A 282 8.23 10.31 1.41
CA ALA A 282 8.14 9.58 2.67
C ALA A 282 8.60 10.46 3.83
N ALA A 283 7.76 10.62 4.85
CA ALA A 283 8.16 11.32 6.06
C ALA A 283 7.82 10.51 7.31
N GLY A 284 8.80 10.39 8.20
CA GLY A 284 8.59 9.80 9.52
C GLY A 284 7.79 10.74 10.41
N GLY A 285 7.04 10.17 11.35
CA GLY A 285 6.31 11.00 12.31
C GLY A 285 7.19 11.58 13.40
N SER A 286 6.59 12.40 14.27
CA SER A 286 7.27 13.07 15.39
C SER A 286 8.04 12.09 16.29
N SER A 287 9.00 12.55 17.09
CA SER A 287 9.84 11.68 17.95
C SER A 287 10.82 10.74 17.22
N GLY A 288 11.19 11.09 16.00
CA GLY A 288 12.36 10.54 15.31
C GLY A 288 12.06 9.39 14.34
N GLY A 289 10.81 9.15 13.94
CA GLY A 289 10.51 8.10 12.97
C GLY A 289 11.34 8.23 11.69
N ALA A 290 11.78 7.11 11.11
CA ALA A 290 12.51 7.12 9.85
C ALA A 290 11.61 7.60 8.70
N SER A 291 12.18 8.30 7.72
CA SER A 291 11.44 8.54 6.48
C SER A 291 11.20 7.21 5.75
N ILE A 292 12.28 6.45 5.53
CA ILE A 292 12.28 5.13 4.90
C ILE A 292 13.20 4.21 5.70
N GLY A 293 12.68 3.08 6.18
CA GLY A 293 13.46 2.08 6.90
C GLY A 293 12.79 1.60 8.19
N GLY A 294 13.61 1.14 9.14
CA GLY A 294 13.10 0.60 10.41
C GLY A 294 12.68 1.67 11.44
N ASP A 295 12.25 1.17 12.60
CA ASP A 295 11.95 1.99 13.78
C ASP A 295 13.23 2.37 14.56
N ASN A 296 13.11 3.26 15.54
CA ASN A 296 14.24 3.78 16.34
C ASN A 296 14.77 2.83 17.42
N TYR A 297 14.18 1.64 17.58
CA TYR A 297 14.39 0.86 18.79
C TYR A 297 15.18 -0.40 18.52
N LYS A 298 14.64 -1.35 17.75
CA LYS A 298 15.21 -2.71 17.67
C LYS A 298 15.15 -3.34 16.28
N GLY A 299 14.63 -2.64 15.28
CA GLY A 299 14.48 -3.19 13.93
C GLY A 299 15.77 -3.28 13.12
N GLY A 300 15.87 -4.30 12.27
CA GLY A 300 16.79 -4.36 11.14
C GLY A 300 16.09 -3.94 9.86
N TRP A 301 16.87 -3.53 8.87
CA TRP A 301 16.31 -3.00 7.64
C TRP A 301 17.25 -3.22 6.46
N THR A 302 16.62 -3.45 5.31
CA THR A 302 17.27 -3.37 4.00
C THR A 302 16.57 -2.27 3.21
N VAL A 303 17.30 -1.25 2.78
CA VAL A 303 16.74 -0.18 1.93
C VAL A 303 17.54 -0.06 0.64
N ASN A 304 16.90 -0.43 -0.48
CA ASN A 304 17.50 -0.35 -1.80
C ASN A 304 16.72 0.64 -2.67
N ILE A 305 17.40 1.66 -3.18
CA ILE A 305 16.84 2.66 -4.09
C ILE A 305 17.66 2.63 -5.38
N SER A 306 17.02 2.20 -6.46
CA SER A 306 17.64 1.98 -7.78
C SER A 306 17.02 2.81 -8.91
N GLY A 307 15.92 3.52 -8.64
CA GLY A 307 15.25 4.41 -9.59
C GLY A 307 14.21 5.32 -8.94
N GLY A 308 13.63 6.22 -9.75
CA GLY A 308 12.58 7.15 -9.33
C GLY A 308 13.08 8.49 -8.77
N ILE A 309 12.12 9.29 -8.31
CA ILE A 309 12.34 10.53 -7.56
C ILE A 309 11.89 10.27 -6.12
N VAL A 310 12.83 10.28 -5.17
CA VAL A 310 12.53 9.99 -3.77
C VAL A 310 12.76 11.24 -2.94
N HIS A 311 11.72 11.72 -2.27
CA HIS A 311 11.76 12.80 -1.30
C HIS A 311 11.60 12.22 0.11
N ALA A 312 12.72 12.11 0.83
CA ALA A 312 12.77 11.60 2.18
C ALA A 312 12.85 12.76 3.18
N VAL A 313 11.82 12.91 4.03
CA VAL A 313 11.68 14.03 4.97
C VAL A 313 11.75 13.53 6.42
N GLY A 314 12.58 14.18 7.23
CA GLY A 314 12.75 13.84 8.64
C GLY A 314 11.66 14.30 9.58
N ALA A 315 11.66 13.72 10.77
CA ALA A 315 10.85 14.16 11.89
C ALA A 315 11.37 15.49 12.47
N HIS A 316 10.45 16.40 12.81
CA HIS A 316 10.76 17.79 13.15
C HIS A 316 11.60 18.00 14.44
N GLU A 317 11.68 17.04 15.38
CA GLU A 317 11.96 17.44 16.78
C GLU A 317 13.15 16.83 17.53
N GLN A 318 13.64 15.60 17.28
CA GLN A 318 14.70 15.06 18.17
C GLN A 318 15.79 14.17 17.57
N LEU A 319 15.64 13.67 16.34
CA LEU A 319 16.69 12.95 15.63
C LEU A 319 16.54 13.26 14.13
N PRO A 320 17.63 13.51 13.40
CA PRO A 320 17.54 13.80 11.97
C PRO A 320 16.77 12.70 11.25
N GLY A 321 15.99 13.07 10.23
CA GLY A 321 15.34 12.12 9.34
C GLY A 321 16.36 11.25 8.66
N ILE A 322 16.30 9.94 8.91
CA ILE A 322 17.28 9.01 8.38
C ILE A 322 16.60 8.03 7.45
N ILE A 323 17.11 7.92 6.22
CA ILE A 323 16.95 6.69 5.45
C ILE A 323 17.77 5.62 6.18
N GLY A 324 17.08 4.65 6.79
CA GLY A 324 17.64 3.61 7.67
C GLY A 324 17.87 4.06 9.11
N SER A 325 16.89 3.92 10.01
CA SER A 325 17.03 4.34 11.42
C SER A 325 18.26 3.75 12.14
N PRO A 326 18.98 4.54 12.97
CA PRO A 326 20.02 4.03 13.85
C PRO A 326 19.38 3.33 15.06
N PRO A 327 19.99 2.26 15.60
CA PRO A 327 19.50 1.64 16.83
C PRO A 327 19.66 2.59 18.03
N ARG A 328 18.68 2.61 18.93
CA ARG A 328 18.95 3.00 20.33
C ARG A 328 19.96 2.04 20.94
N ALA A 329 20.85 2.56 21.79
CA ALA A 329 22.15 2.00 22.23
C ALA A 329 22.18 0.53 22.77
N THR A 330 21.05 -0.17 22.82
CA THR A 330 20.92 -1.56 23.30
C THR A 330 20.51 -2.57 22.21
N ALA A 331 20.38 -2.17 20.94
CA ALA A 331 19.89 -3.03 19.85
C ALA A 331 20.98 -3.46 18.85
N THR A 332 21.70 -4.54 19.15
CA THR A 332 22.91 -4.94 18.42
C THR A 332 22.80 -6.21 17.55
N LEU A 333 21.61 -6.73 17.22
CA LEU A 333 21.52 -8.08 16.62
C LEU A 333 20.94 -8.20 15.19
N LEU A 334 20.33 -7.17 14.60
CA LEU A 334 19.71 -7.29 13.27
C LEU A 334 20.52 -6.62 12.15
N PRO A 335 20.53 -7.20 10.93
CA PRO A 335 21.25 -6.65 9.78
C PRO A 335 20.65 -5.30 9.39
N ARG A 336 21.55 -4.36 9.05
CA ARG A 336 21.21 -3.02 8.59
C ARG A 336 22.07 -2.71 7.39
N SER A 337 21.44 -2.65 6.23
CA SER A 337 22.14 -2.45 4.97
C SER A 337 21.26 -1.72 3.98
N GLY A 338 21.89 -1.12 2.99
CA GLY A 338 21.14 -0.54 1.91
C GLY A 338 22.05 -0.01 0.82
N SER A 339 21.43 0.37 -0.27
CA SER A 339 22.13 0.96 -1.39
C SER A 339 21.26 2.01 -2.07
N ILE A 340 21.90 3.09 -2.49
CA ILE A 340 21.35 4.07 -3.41
C ILE A 340 22.23 4.00 -4.66
N THR A 341 21.67 3.48 -5.74
CA THR A 341 22.38 3.17 -6.99
C THR A 341 21.59 3.70 -8.20
N GLY A 342 22.25 3.90 -9.34
CA GLY A 342 21.58 4.36 -10.56
C GLY A 342 21.53 5.89 -10.74
N SER A 343 20.86 6.35 -11.80
CA SER A 343 20.70 7.79 -12.12
C SER A 343 19.46 8.37 -11.46
N ASN A 344 19.44 8.36 -10.12
CA ASN A 344 18.25 8.71 -9.34
C ASN A 344 18.34 10.17 -8.87
N THR A 345 17.18 10.81 -8.71
CA THR A 345 17.09 12.06 -7.93
C THR A 345 16.55 11.69 -6.56
N VAL A 346 17.43 11.63 -5.56
CA VAL A 346 17.05 11.41 -4.16
C VAL A 346 17.23 12.73 -3.42
N VAL A 347 16.12 13.40 -3.13
CA VAL A 347 16.10 14.61 -2.31
C VAL A 347 15.91 14.19 -0.87
N ILE A 348 16.91 14.42 -0.04
CA ILE A 348 16.90 14.04 1.37
C ILE A 348 16.99 15.32 2.17
N THR A 349 15.97 15.65 2.94
CA THR A 349 16.03 16.89 3.71
C THR A 349 16.93 16.79 4.94
N ASP A 350 17.49 15.61 5.23
CA ASP A 350 18.31 15.30 6.41
C ASP A 350 19.44 14.27 6.13
N LEU A 351 19.64 13.26 6.99
CA LEU A 351 20.79 12.35 7.00
C LEU A 351 20.50 11.02 6.28
N ILE A 352 21.57 10.36 5.83
CA ILE A 352 21.56 8.97 5.37
C ILE A 352 22.35 8.14 6.38
N HIS A 353 21.88 6.92 6.71
CA HIS A 353 22.61 6.02 7.59
C HIS A 353 23.94 5.57 6.96
N SER A 354 24.99 5.42 7.77
CA SER A 354 26.34 5.05 7.31
C SER A 354 26.45 3.68 6.63
N ASN A 355 25.42 2.83 6.78
CA ASN A 355 25.36 1.50 6.17
C ASN A 355 24.69 1.49 4.80
N ILE A 356 24.30 2.66 4.29
CA ILE A 356 23.75 2.81 2.95
C ILE A 356 24.89 3.21 2.01
N ALA A 357 25.26 2.29 1.13
CA ALA A 357 26.23 2.57 0.08
C ALA A 357 25.59 3.48 -0.98
N CYS A 358 26.26 4.57 -1.35
CA CYS A 358 25.78 5.50 -2.38
C CYS A 358 26.73 5.43 -3.57
N GLU A 359 26.32 4.76 -4.65
CA GLU A 359 27.15 4.49 -5.85
C GLU A 359 26.59 5.15 -7.13
N GLY A 360 25.68 6.12 -6.98
CA GLY A 360 25.16 6.92 -8.10
C GLY A 360 24.00 7.85 -7.69
N GLY A 361 23.73 8.85 -8.53
CA GLY A 361 22.60 9.77 -8.40
C GLY A 361 22.93 11.16 -7.85
N LEU A 362 21.92 12.04 -7.89
CA LEU A 362 21.97 13.34 -7.22
C LEU A 362 21.35 13.18 -5.83
N ILE A 363 22.17 13.31 -4.79
CA ILE A 363 21.72 13.40 -3.41
C ILE A 363 21.79 14.87 -2.97
N ALA A 364 20.63 15.49 -2.79
CA ALA A 364 20.56 16.82 -2.20
C ALA A 364 20.26 16.66 -0.71
N THR A 365 21.21 17.03 0.17
CA THR A 365 21.00 17.09 1.62
C THR A 365 20.94 18.54 2.10
N ASN A 366 19.98 18.89 2.95
CA ASN A 366 19.94 20.21 3.63
C ASN A 366 20.08 21.44 2.69
N GLY A 367 19.54 21.39 1.47
CA GLY A 367 19.70 22.45 0.47
C GLY A 367 21.12 22.64 -0.08
N ARG A 368 22.06 21.75 0.28
CA ARG A 368 23.41 21.65 -0.27
C ARG A 368 23.51 20.35 -1.07
N GLY A 369 23.36 20.46 -2.39
CA GLY A 369 23.56 19.33 -3.29
C GLY A 369 24.99 18.78 -3.18
N ARG A 370 25.14 17.48 -2.87
CA ARG A 370 26.41 16.78 -3.06
C ARG A 370 26.20 15.77 -4.18
N LEU A 371 26.76 16.08 -5.35
CA LEU A 371 26.80 15.13 -6.45
C LEU A 371 27.76 13.99 -6.05
N LEU A 372 27.23 12.80 -5.82
CA LEU A 372 27.99 11.58 -5.60
C LEU A 372 28.00 10.80 -6.92
N SER A 373 28.66 11.36 -7.93
CA SER A 373 28.86 10.69 -9.21
C SER A 373 30.36 10.51 -9.43
N ASP A 374 30.79 9.26 -9.50
CA ASP A 374 32.15 8.88 -9.93
C ASP A 374 32.33 9.02 -11.46
N HIS A 375 31.27 9.41 -12.19
CA HIS A 375 31.28 9.56 -13.64
C HIS A 375 30.54 10.83 -14.09
N VAL A 376 31.08 12.00 -13.75
CA VAL A 376 30.82 13.21 -14.55
C VAL A 376 31.85 13.25 -15.67
N SER A 377 31.53 12.66 -16.83
CA SER A 377 32.23 13.00 -18.06
C SER A 377 31.69 14.36 -18.52
N ILE A 378 32.43 15.42 -18.23
CA ILE A 378 32.22 16.71 -18.89
C ILE A 378 32.69 16.50 -20.33
N PRO A 379 31.83 16.55 -21.36
CA PRO A 379 32.31 16.53 -22.73
C PRO A 379 33.12 17.81 -22.93
N HIS A 380 34.44 17.67 -23.05
CA HIS A 380 35.28 18.76 -23.52
C HIS A 380 34.86 19.08 -24.95
N SER A 381 34.41 20.33 -25.15
CA SER A 381 34.11 20.93 -26.45
C SER A 381 35.33 20.95 -27.37
#